data_AF-A0A1S1NIP4-F1
#
_entry.id   AF-A0A1S1NIP4-F1
#
_cell.length_a   1.000
_cell.length_b   1.000
_cell.length_c   1.000
_cell.angle_alpha   90.00
_cell.angle_beta   90.00
_cell.angle_gamma   90.00
#
_symmetry.space_group_name_H-M   'P 1'
#
loop_
_entity.id
_entity.type
_entity.pdbx_description
1 polymer ?
#
loop_
_entity_poly.entity_id
_entity_poly.type
_entity_poly.pdbx_seq_one_letter_code
_entity_poly.pdbx_strand_id
1 'polypeptide(L)'
;MTVIPWEADYPETLVLAWPCIDGTVYIATMMERNGVVNAQPIWGNKVSTSERFALAQSPYDSTDVSPLLMSWTGMGLPTFEWLASSFIPEELAFIYSNTWKSPSDSDEGGPPISPVIGGPAILPVADSIYFAATAQDPTQALCFGYAPNDNSAILTLFETTDYLSVDTPALGLTPAGEIQIAFAGVDPNNYLTITQAIGPAPFSGELFTPAVTYPDQCIGGPTLVTTVNGYAAAYVNKSNFISLLYGVENLDPAKVNRVIYSATSWHAPAIATLNGVTYVAWIGTDDPTGNGFPTGQLNFADLGSLTAVNCPVGDTAQIEAGPRADEIATRMRRLRDITMSAEPSGRLLTALLAQHSTELGILFGAHSDLRRSVWDALQRFESTATSHQPFTDDTIAAAQKALQQLDTLAGPLLRESLRHAGDIVASLSNRTFVEGLAAASRSFPELEAPAHTGAQE
;
A
#
# COMPACT_ATOMS: atom_id res chain seq x y z
N MET A 1 12.48 3.12 1.13
CA MET A 1 11.79 4.12 0.28
C MET A 1 10.60 4.62 1.04
N THR A 2 10.25 5.88 0.89
CA THR A 2 9.17 6.53 1.66
C THR A 2 8.57 7.65 0.82
N VAL A 3 7.25 7.85 0.93
CA VAL A 3 6.49 8.87 0.20
C VAL A 3 5.54 9.56 1.15
N ILE A 4 5.45 10.88 1.06
CA ILE A 4 4.51 11.68 1.85
C ILE A 4 3.83 12.75 0.98
N PRO A 5 2.60 13.19 1.32
CA PRO A 5 2.09 14.47 0.86
C PRO A 5 2.87 15.62 1.51
N TRP A 6 3.06 16.72 0.77
CA TRP A 6 3.64 17.97 1.26
C TRP A 6 2.59 19.08 1.11
N GLU A 7 2.20 19.70 2.22
CA GLU A 7 1.11 20.69 2.23
C GLU A 7 1.56 22.16 2.35
N ALA A 8 2.78 22.46 2.82
CA ALA A 8 3.18 23.83 3.18
C ALA A 8 3.19 24.84 2.01
N ASP A 9 3.98 24.59 0.95
CA ASP A 9 4.19 25.59 -0.12
C ASP A 9 3.61 25.18 -1.47
N TYR A 10 3.38 23.88 -1.65
CA TYR A 10 2.86 23.30 -2.88
C TYR A 10 1.76 22.32 -2.49
N PRO A 11 0.56 22.81 -2.13
CA PRO A 11 -0.58 21.92 -2.00
C PRO A 11 -0.62 21.07 -3.26
N GLU A 12 -0.93 19.79 -3.12
CA GLU A 12 -0.93 18.83 -4.23
C GLU A 12 0.45 18.28 -4.64
N THR A 13 1.47 18.38 -3.80
CA THR A 13 2.77 17.74 -4.06
C THR A 13 2.98 16.47 -3.24
N LEU A 14 3.46 15.41 -3.89
CA LEU A 14 4.06 14.26 -3.21
C LEU A 14 5.58 14.39 -3.23
N VAL A 15 6.20 13.97 -2.13
CA VAL A 15 7.65 13.85 -2.02
C VAL A 15 8.05 12.41 -1.78
N LEU A 16 9.00 11.94 -2.58
CA LEU A 16 9.50 10.56 -2.57
C LEU A 16 11.00 10.57 -2.33
N ALA A 17 11.47 9.76 -1.38
CA ALA A 17 12.90 9.49 -1.20
C ALA A 17 13.23 8.01 -1.39
N TRP A 18 14.29 7.73 -2.15
CA TRP A 18 14.76 6.38 -2.42
C TRP A 18 16.28 6.29 -2.59
N PRO A 19 16.91 5.18 -2.18
CA PRO A 19 18.29 4.89 -2.51
C PRO A 19 18.40 4.29 -3.92
N CYS A 20 19.48 4.60 -4.61
CA CYS A 20 19.92 3.94 -5.83
C CYS A 20 20.99 2.88 -5.54
N ILE A 21 21.22 2.00 -6.51
CA ILE A 21 22.19 0.89 -6.41
C ILE A 21 23.62 1.41 -6.16
N ASP A 22 23.94 2.61 -6.64
CA ASP A 22 25.22 3.29 -6.43
C ASP A 22 25.37 3.93 -5.04
N GLY A 23 24.35 3.81 -4.18
CA GLY A 23 24.31 4.44 -2.85
C GLY A 23 23.99 5.93 -2.87
N THR A 24 23.58 6.47 -4.03
CA THR A 24 23.04 7.84 -4.12
C THR A 24 21.60 7.84 -3.63
N VAL A 25 21.24 8.76 -2.75
CA VAL A 25 19.84 8.97 -2.35
C VAL A 25 19.25 10.11 -3.15
N TYR A 26 18.11 9.83 -3.76
CA TYR A 26 17.34 10.81 -4.51
C TYR A 26 16.12 11.24 -3.71
N ILE A 27 15.77 12.50 -3.85
CA ILE A 27 14.46 13.03 -3.51
C ILE A 27 13.81 13.53 -4.78
N ALA A 28 12.51 13.29 -4.92
CA ALA A 28 11.73 13.90 -5.96
C ALA A 28 10.58 14.67 -5.35
N THR A 29 10.32 15.83 -5.95
CA THR A 29 9.21 16.72 -5.66
C THR A 29 8.35 16.82 -6.91
N MET A 30 7.05 17.06 -6.74
CA MET A 30 6.08 17.18 -7.84
C MET A 30 5.92 15.89 -8.65
N MET A 31 5.57 14.79 -7.98
CA MET A 31 5.21 13.57 -8.70
C MET A 31 3.86 13.73 -9.42
N GLU A 32 3.86 13.48 -10.72
CA GLU A 32 2.65 13.48 -11.53
C GLU A 32 2.11 12.06 -11.72
N ARG A 33 0.85 11.94 -12.17
CA ARG A 33 0.20 10.65 -12.46
C ARG A 33 1.03 9.74 -13.38
N ASN A 34 1.92 10.32 -14.19
CA ASN A 34 2.73 9.62 -15.19
C ASN A 34 4.20 9.45 -14.81
N GLY A 35 4.61 9.78 -13.58
CA GLY A 35 5.95 9.45 -13.09
C GLY A 35 6.57 10.46 -12.14
N VAL A 36 7.85 10.24 -11.89
CA VAL A 36 8.67 11.05 -10.99
C VAL A 36 9.27 12.20 -11.79
N VAL A 37 8.88 13.43 -11.46
CA VAL A 37 9.47 14.66 -12.02
C VAL A 37 10.47 15.22 -11.00
N ASN A 38 11.50 15.93 -11.48
CA ASN A 38 12.45 16.68 -10.64
C ASN A 38 13.18 15.86 -9.55
N ALA A 39 13.67 14.67 -9.90
CA ALA A 39 14.52 13.89 -9.01
C ALA A 39 15.91 14.56 -8.85
N GLN A 40 16.28 14.89 -7.62
CA GLN A 40 17.58 15.46 -7.29
C GLN A 40 18.37 14.54 -6.35
N PRO A 41 19.67 14.33 -6.59
CA PRO A 41 20.51 13.58 -5.68
C PRO A 41 20.82 14.45 -4.45
N ILE A 42 20.48 13.97 -3.25
CA ILE A 42 20.80 14.65 -1.99
C ILE A 42 22.19 14.21 -1.49
N TRP A 43 22.55 12.94 -1.71
CA TRP A 43 23.79 12.36 -1.20
C TRP A 43 24.56 11.59 -2.27
N GLY A 44 25.80 11.98 -2.52
CA GLY A 44 26.73 11.20 -3.34
C GLY A 44 27.58 10.25 -2.48
N ASN A 45 27.44 8.94 -2.72
CA ASN A 45 28.41 7.87 -2.42
C ASN A 45 28.62 7.38 -0.96
N LYS A 46 27.62 7.39 -0.07
CA LYS A 46 27.83 6.87 1.31
C LYS A 46 26.71 6.06 1.95
N VAL A 47 25.63 5.78 1.23
CA VAL A 47 24.49 5.06 1.78
C VAL A 47 24.50 3.63 1.24
N SER A 48 24.47 2.62 2.11
CA SER A 48 24.25 1.23 1.66
C SER A 48 22.84 1.09 1.06
N THR A 49 22.66 0.22 0.06
CA THR A 49 21.32 -0.12 -0.47
C THR A 49 20.40 -0.76 0.58
N SER A 50 20.96 -1.19 1.71
CA SER A 50 20.22 -1.70 2.87
C SER A 50 19.69 -0.60 3.79
N GLU A 51 20.12 0.65 3.62
CA GLU A 51 19.65 1.76 4.43
C GLU A 51 18.18 2.08 4.12
N ARG A 52 17.49 2.49 5.17
CA ARG A 52 16.05 2.76 5.17
C ARG A 52 15.85 4.23 5.53
N PHE A 53 14.78 4.80 4.99
CA PHE A 53 14.47 6.22 5.11
C PHE A 53 13.03 6.37 5.55
N ALA A 54 12.79 7.35 6.42
CA ALA A 54 11.48 7.91 6.68
C ALA A 54 11.47 9.38 6.32
N LEU A 55 10.36 9.83 5.76
CA LEU A 55 10.05 11.22 5.53
C LEU A 55 8.82 11.61 6.35
N ALA A 56 8.79 12.84 6.82
CA ALA A 56 7.63 13.46 7.43
C ALA A 56 7.65 14.96 7.18
N GLN A 57 6.48 15.61 7.11
CA GLN A 57 6.41 17.06 7.19
C GLN A 57 6.38 17.45 8.67
N SER A 58 7.28 18.32 9.10
CA SER A 58 7.27 18.81 10.48
C SER A 58 5.96 19.55 10.76
N PRO A 59 5.31 19.32 11.91
CA PRO A 59 4.12 20.07 12.28
C PRO A 59 4.45 21.50 12.74
N TYR A 60 5.73 21.86 12.81
CA TYR A 60 6.17 23.18 13.24
C TYR A 60 5.88 24.26 12.19
N ASP A 61 5.05 25.23 12.58
CA ASP A 61 4.72 26.41 11.79
C ASP A 61 5.08 27.67 12.58
N SER A 62 6.36 28.07 12.55
CA SER A 62 6.75 29.40 13.07
C SER A 62 7.18 30.37 11.98
N THR A 63 7.27 29.92 10.74
CA THR A 63 7.81 30.68 9.61
C THR A 63 6.95 30.56 8.34
N ASP A 64 5.67 30.23 8.45
CA ASP A 64 4.74 29.96 7.32
C ASP A 64 5.13 28.74 6.47
N VAL A 65 6.24 28.05 6.78
CA VAL A 65 6.77 26.90 6.03
C VAL A 65 7.13 25.78 7.00
N SER A 66 6.48 24.63 6.83
CA SER A 66 6.81 23.40 7.57
C SER A 66 8.03 22.70 6.96
N PRO A 67 9.11 22.45 7.72
CA PRO A 67 10.26 21.76 7.16
C PRO A 67 9.98 20.27 6.90
N LEU A 68 10.52 19.73 5.81
CA LEU A 68 10.63 18.31 5.56
C LEU A 68 11.62 17.69 6.54
N LEU A 69 11.18 16.69 7.29
CA LEU A 69 11.97 15.84 8.15
C LEU A 69 12.37 14.59 7.37
N MET A 70 13.63 14.21 7.46
CA MET A 70 14.15 12.98 6.90
C MET A 70 14.96 12.24 7.96
N SER A 71 14.60 10.98 8.23
CA SER A 71 15.39 10.10 9.08
C SER A 71 15.96 8.94 8.29
N TRP A 72 17.18 8.50 8.63
CA TRP A 72 17.82 7.32 8.01
C TRP A 72 18.79 6.60 8.96
N THR A 73 19.01 5.31 8.69
CA THR A 73 20.03 4.49 9.36
C THR A 73 21.28 4.35 8.50
N GLY A 74 22.46 4.73 9.01
CA GLY A 74 23.73 4.57 8.30
C GLY A 74 24.52 3.32 8.72
N MET A 75 25.04 2.52 7.77
CA MET A 75 25.78 1.27 8.07
C MET A 75 27.32 1.42 8.24
N GLY A 76 27.85 2.64 8.42
CA GLY A 76 29.30 2.89 8.29
C GLY A 76 30.13 3.10 9.57
N LEU A 77 29.51 3.43 10.70
CA LEU A 77 30.07 3.70 12.04
C LEU A 77 29.02 3.21 13.06
N PRO A 78 29.13 3.26 14.42
CA PRO A 78 28.05 2.70 15.27
C PRO A 78 26.71 3.23 14.75
N THR A 79 25.77 2.35 14.39
CA THR A 79 24.70 2.76 13.48
C THR A 79 23.82 3.78 14.19
N PHE A 80 24.01 5.03 13.83
CA PHE A 80 23.19 6.12 14.32
C PHE A 80 22.02 6.29 13.37
N GLU A 81 20.86 6.54 13.94
CA GLU A 81 19.78 7.17 13.21
C GLU A 81 20.04 8.67 13.18
N TRP A 82 19.95 9.24 11.98
CA TRP A 82 20.18 10.64 11.72
C TRP A 82 18.88 11.30 11.34
N LEU A 83 18.61 12.50 11.87
CA LEU A 83 17.48 13.33 11.48
C LEU A 83 18.00 14.56 10.76
N ALA A 84 17.51 14.84 9.56
CA ALA A 84 17.74 16.10 8.84
C ALA A 84 16.40 16.84 8.70
N SER A 85 16.45 18.17 8.61
CA SER A 85 15.27 18.99 8.38
C SER A 85 15.54 20.06 7.33
N SER A 86 14.59 20.31 6.44
CA SER A 86 14.75 21.35 5.42
C SER A 86 13.47 22.12 5.16
N PHE A 87 13.56 23.43 4.99
CA PHE A 87 12.44 24.24 4.48
C PHE A 87 12.29 24.16 2.96
N ILE A 88 13.35 23.73 2.25
CA ILE A 88 13.34 23.52 0.80
C ILE A 88 13.75 22.07 0.55
N PRO A 89 12.93 21.23 -0.12
CA PRO A 89 13.25 19.81 -0.32
C PRO A 89 14.65 19.59 -0.92
N GLU A 90 15.05 20.49 -1.82
CA GLU A 90 16.32 20.49 -2.53
C GLU A 90 17.53 20.95 -1.67
N GLU A 91 17.31 21.63 -0.54
CA GLU A 91 18.36 22.20 0.31
C GLU A 91 18.40 21.59 1.72
N LEU A 92 18.35 20.25 1.83
CA LEU A 92 18.41 19.54 3.12
C LEU A 92 19.61 19.97 3.99
N ALA A 93 19.32 20.84 4.95
CA ALA A 93 20.28 21.30 5.95
C ALA A 93 20.34 20.29 7.11
N PHE A 94 21.55 19.86 7.45
CA PHE A 94 21.74 18.89 8.52
C PHE A 94 21.50 19.52 9.89
N ILE A 95 20.52 18.99 10.63
CA ILE A 95 20.48 19.16 12.08
C ILE A 95 21.17 17.94 12.68
N TYR A 96 22.42 18.10 13.12
CA TYR A 96 23.11 17.07 13.88
C TYR A 96 22.35 16.80 15.19
N SER A 97 21.54 15.73 15.25
CA SER A 97 21.08 15.16 16.51
C SER A 97 21.99 13.98 16.89
N ASN A 98 23.21 14.31 17.31
CA ASN A 98 24.00 13.37 18.11
C ASN A 98 23.44 13.41 19.54
N THR A 99 22.37 12.68 19.83
CA THR A 99 22.14 12.01 21.12
C THR A 99 20.76 11.37 21.17
N TRP A 100 20.73 10.09 20.84
CA TRP A 100 19.79 9.17 21.49
C TRP A 100 20.29 9.03 22.94
N LYS A 101 19.81 9.90 23.83
CA LYS A 101 20.08 9.79 25.27
C LYS A 101 18.81 9.31 25.94
N SER A 102 18.92 8.26 26.75
CA SER A 102 17.83 7.94 27.67
C SER A 102 17.59 9.17 28.56
N PRO A 103 16.34 9.58 28.83
CA PRO A 103 16.07 10.66 29.78
C PRO A 103 16.58 10.38 31.20
N SER A 104 16.99 9.14 31.52
CA SER A 104 17.69 8.81 32.77
C SER A 104 19.18 9.19 32.78
N ASP A 105 19.77 9.55 31.64
CA ASP A 105 21.23 9.72 31.47
C ASP A 105 21.71 11.16 31.70
N SER A 106 21.08 11.90 32.62
CA SER A 106 21.53 13.27 32.88
C SER A 106 22.93 13.35 33.51
N ASP A 107 23.51 12.25 34.04
CA ASP A 107 24.91 12.25 34.54
C ASP A 107 25.66 10.89 34.54
N GLU A 108 25.04 9.74 34.25
CA GLU A 108 25.67 8.41 34.43
C GLU A 108 25.69 7.55 33.16
N GLY A 109 26.59 7.84 32.22
CA GLY A 109 27.27 6.86 31.34
C GLY A 109 26.50 5.62 30.81
N GLY A 110 25.21 5.71 30.53
CA GLY A 110 24.43 4.63 29.93
C GLY A 110 25.02 4.20 28.58
N PRO A 111 25.02 2.91 28.25
CA PRO A 111 25.51 2.47 26.96
C PRO A 111 24.65 3.10 25.85
N PRO A 112 25.27 3.59 24.75
CA PRO A 112 24.52 4.09 23.60
C PRO A 112 23.56 3.01 23.12
N ILE A 113 22.40 3.44 22.61
CA ILE A 113 21.41 2.52 22.06
C ILE A 113 22.10 1.65 21.01
N SER A 114 21.78 0.37 21.13
CA SER A 114 22.18 -0.69 20.22
C SER A 114 22.00 -0.24 18.76
N PRO A 115 22.86 -0.69 17.84
CA PRO A 115 22.70 -0.34 16.44
C PRO A 115 21.30 -0.73 15.91
N VAL A 116 20.85 -0.27 14.74
CA VAL A 116 19.46 -0.40 14.25
C VAL A 116 19.45 -1.22 12.96
N ILE A 117 18.64 -2.29 12.87
CA ILE A 117 18.53 -3.17 11.68
C ILE A 117 17.36 -2.83 10.76
N GLY A 118 16.28 -2.31 11.32
CA GLY A 118 15.12 -1.83 10.60
C GLY A 118 15.07 -0.34 10.79
N GLY A 119 15.19 0.44 9.70
CA GLY A 119 15.36 1.87 9.86
C GLY A 119 14.09 2.58 10.32
N PRO A 120 14.10 3.91 10.25
CA PRO A 120 13.18 4.71 11.02
C PRO A 120 11.81 4.76 10.37
N ALA A 121 10.79 4.86 11.22
CA ALA A 121 9.49 5.42 10.91
C ALA A 121 9.33 6.74 11.65
N ILE A 122 8.78 7.75 10.98
CA ILE A 122 8.47 9.05 11.57
C ILE A 122 6.99 9.33 11.33
N LEU A 123 6.30 9.83 12.35
CA LEU A 123 4.91 10.27 12.25
C LEU A 123 4.73 11.62 12.98
N PRO A 124 4.48 12.71 12.25
CA PRO A 124 4.10 13.98 12.85
C PRO A 124 2.62 13.92 13.27
N VAL A 125 2.32 14.28 14.51
CA VAL A 125 0.94 14.35 15.04
C VAL A 125 0.80 15.56 15.93
N ALA A 126 -0.04 16.52 15.52
CA ALA A 126 -0.23 17.79 16.22
C ALA A 126 1.12 18.42 16.59
N ASP A 127 1.34 18.81 17.84
CA ASP A 127 2.59 19.44 18.30
C ASP A 127 3.65 18.40 18.70
N SER A 128 3.77 17.29 17.99
CA SER A 128 4.74 16.24 18.33
C SER A 128 5.18 15.42 17.11
N ILE A 129 6.38 14.87 17.21
CA ILE A 129 6.93 13.94 16.22
C ILE A 129 7.20 12.62 16.92
N TYR A 130 6.66 11.55 16.37
CA TYR A 130 6.82 10.19 16.86
C TYR A 130 7.83 9.44 15.99
N PHE A 131 8.60 8.56 16.63
CA PHE A 131 9.66 7.78 16.01
C PHE A 131 9.51 6.31 16.39
N ALA A 132 9.75 5.42 15.44
CA ALA A 132 9.88 3.99 15.72
C ALA A 132 11.03 3.40 14.90
N ALA A 133 11.74 2.44 15.49
CA ALA A 133 12.86 1.77 14.84
C ALA A 133 13.02 0.35 15.41
N THR A 134 13.80 -0.49 14.73
CA THR A 134 14.10 -1.87 15.18
C THR A 134 15.56 -2.00 15.55
N ALA A 135 15.86 -2.24 16.83
CA ALA A 135 17.22 -2.41 17.33
C ALA A 135 17.89 -3.69 16.79
N GLN A 136 19.22 -3.67 16.64
CA GLN A 136 20.06 -4.71 16.03
C GLN A 136 20.49 -5.78 17.04
N ASP A 137 20.77 -5.40 18.28
CA ASP A 137 21.45 -6.27 19.25
C ASP A 137 20.81 -6.22 20.65
N PRO A 138 20.60 -7.35 21.35
CA PRO A 138 20.44 -8.74 20.86
C PRO A 138 18.97 -9.11 20.61
N THR A 139 18.03 -8.20 20.89
CA THR A 139 16.61 -8.56 21.01
C THR A 139 15.82 -8.39 19.73
N GLN A 140 16.31 -7.63 18.74
CA GLN A 140 15.46 -7.15 17.64
C GLN A 140 14.23 -6.38 18.12
N ALA A 141 14.37 -5.72 19.28
CA ALA A 141 13.27 -5.05 19.92
C ALA A 141 12.83 -3.82 19.13
N LEU A 142 11.52 -3.63 19.08
CA LEU A 142 10.91 -2.41 18.60
C LEU A 142 11.16 -1.31 19.63
N CYS A 143 11.77 -0.22 19.17
CA CYS A 143 11.97 1.01 19.92
C CYS A 143 10.94 2.03 19.47
N PHE A 144 10.39 2.77 20.43
CA PHE A 144 9.44 3.85 20.16
C PHE A 144 9.84 5.09 20.95
N GLY A 145 9.70 6.25 20.33
CA GLY A 145 9.98 7.51 20.98
C GLY A 145 9.13 8.66 20.47
N TYR A 146 9.22 9.78 21.20
CA TYR A 146 8.54 11.02 20.84
C TYR A 146 9.43 12.23 21.11
N ALA A 147 9.23 13.27 20.32
CA ALA A 147 9.76 14.61 20.55
C ALA A 147 8.61 15.61 20.57
N PRO A 148 8.45 16.40 21.64
CA PRO A 148 7.53 17.52 21.63
C PRO A 148 8.01 18.57 20.63
N ASN A 149 7.06 19.24 19.97
CA ASN A 149 7.33 20.27 18.97
C ASN A 149 7.60 21.64 19.62
N ASP A 150 8.52 21.69 20.58
CA ASP A 150 8.81 22.89 21.38
C ASP A 150 10.17 23.53 21.05
N ASN A 151 10.69 23.31 19.83
CA ASN A 151 12.02 23.71 19.37
C ASN A 151 13.21 23.14 20.17
N SER A 152 12.98 22.30 21.18
CA SER A 152 14.10 21.76 21.95
C SER A 152 14.93 20.76 21.14
N ALA A 153 14.41 20.21 20.04
CA ALA A 153 15.04 19.18 19.20
C ALA A 153 15.56 17.96 20.01
N ILE A 154 15.14 17.82 21.26
CA ILE A 154 15.54 16.73 22.13
C ILE A 154 14.48 15.65 22.01
N LEU A 155 14.84 14.56 21.35
CA LEU A 155 14.12 13.29 21.45
C LEU A 155 14.00 12.96 22.94
N THR A 156 12.77 13.03 23.47
CA THR A 156 12.56 13.17 24.92
C THR A 156 12.43 11.82 25.62
N LEU A 157 12.00 10.78 24.91
CA LEU A 157 11.81 9.45 25.49
C LEU A 157 11.98 8.38 24.42
N PHE A 158 12.79 7.37 24.72
CA PHE A 158 12.85 6.12 23.98
C PHE A 158 12.55 4.98 24.94
N GLU A 159 11.55 4.17 24.61
CA GLU A 159 11.28 2.92 25.30
C GLU A 159 11.51 1.75 24.35
N THR A 160 12.28 0.78 24.83
CA THR A 160 12.41 -0.52 24.18
C THR A 160 11.21 -1.36 24.61
N THR A 161 10.44 -1.85 23.65
CA THR A 161 9.29 -2.70 23.91
C THR A 161 9.69 -4.17 23.98
N ASP A 162 8.80 -5.01 24.51
CA ASP A 162 8.93 -6.47 24.44
C ASP A 162 8.58 -7.04 23.04
N TYR A 163 8.14 -6.19 22.12
CA TYR A 163 7.83 -6.59 20.75
C TYR A 163 9.11 -6.69 19.93
N LEU A 164 9.20 -7.73 19.12
CA LEU A 164 10.36 -8.00 18.28
C LEU A 164 9.99 -7.84 16.81
N SER A 165 10.86 -7.21 16.04
CA SER A 165 10.68 -7.05 14.60
C SER A 165 11.91 -7.40 13.78
N VAL A 166 11.71 -7.93 12.58
CA VAL A 166 12.82 -8.28 11.66
C VAL A 166 13.22 -7.16 10.70
N ASP A 167 12.46 -6.06 10.64
CA ASP A 167 12.71 -4.95 9.71
C ASP A 167 12.11 -3.64 10.27
N THR A 168 12.05 -2.61 9.44
CA THR A 168 11.56 -1.26 9.71
C THR A 168 10.09 -1.32 10.16
N PRO A 169 9.74 -0.80 11.34
CA PRO A 169 8.33 -0.64 11.69
C PRO A 169 7.68 0.44 10.83
N ALA A 170 6.35 0.52 10.89
CA ALA A 170 5.58 1.61 10.34
C ALA A 170 4.80 2.31 11.44
N LEU A 171 4.66 3.63 11.32
CA LEU A 171 3.78 4.44 12.14
C LEU A 171 2.62 4.96 11.28
N GLY A 172 1.42 4.99 11.84
CA GLY A 172 0.25 5.56 11.18
C GLY A 172 -0.74 6.12 12.18
N LEU A 173 -1.52 7.11 11.73
CA LEU A 173 -2.61 7.71 12.50
C LEU A 173 -3.94 7.13 12.00
N THR A 174 -4.69 6.46 12.89
CA THR A 174 -6.01 5.92 12.55
C THR A 174 -7.01 7.06 12.27
N PRO A 175 -8.15 6.77 11.61
CA PRO A 175 -9.23 7.76 11.47
C PRO A 175 -9.76 8.31 12.80
N ALA A 176 -9.54 7.59 13.91
CA ALA A 176 -9.91 8.02 15.26
C ALA A 176 -8.84 8.92 15.92
N GLY A 177 -7.72 9.19 15.25
CA GLY A 177 -6.61 9.98 15.78
C GLY A 177 -5.67 9.20 16.70
N GLU A 178 -5.68 7.87 16.61
CA GLU A 178 -4.84 7.00 17.45
C GLU A 178 -3.58 6.62 16.69
N ILE A 179 -2.45 6.50 17.40
CA ILE A 179 -1.18 6.11 16.79
C ILE A 179 -1.09 4.60 16.81
N GLN A 180 -0.91 3.99 15.64
CA GLN A 180 -0.63 2.58 15.50
C GLN A 180 0.79 2.33 15.00
N ILE A 181 1.36 1.23 15.47
CA ILE A 181 2.64 0.70 15.02
C ILE A 181 2.39 -0.65 14.35
N ALA A 182 2.83 -0.80 13.11
CA ALA A 182 2.84 -2.09 12.42
C ALA A 182 4.26 -2.56 12.19
N PHE A 183 4.51 -3.85 12.35
CA PHE A 183 5.84 -4.42 12.19
C PHE A 183 5.78 -5.88 11.74
N ALA A 184 6.86 -6.34 11.13
CA ALA A 184 7.06 -7.74 10.77
C ALA A 184 7.64 -8.49 11.97
N GLY A 185 6.93 -9.49 12.51
CA GLY A 185 7.39 -10.26 13.66
C GLY A 185 8.66 -11.08 13.37
N VAL A 186 9.32 -11.57 14.43
CA VAL A 186 10.51 -12.46 14.37
C VAL A 186 10.19 -13.94 14.29
N ASP A 187 8.90 -14.29 14.19
CA ASP A 187 8.50 -15.66 13.96
C ASP A 187 9.00 -16.15 12.57
N PRO A 188 9.12 -17.47 12.33
CA PRO A 188 9.65 -18.00 11.07
C PRO A 188 8.93 -17.53 9.81
N ASN A 189 7.69 -17.04 9.96
CA ASN A 189 6.84 -16.59 8.86
C ASN A 189 6.79 -15.06 8.75
N ASN A 190 7.40 -14.31 9.68
CA ASN A 190 7.34 -12.85 9.78
C ASN A 190 5.91 -12.33 9.67
N TYR A 191 5.03 -12.74 10.58
CA TYR A 191 3.64 -12.30 10.55
C TYR A 191 3.53 -10.79 10.77
N LEU A 192 2.63 -10.17 10.02
CA LEU A 192 2.25 -8.77 10.22
C LEU A 192 1.60 -8.64 11.60
N THR A 193 2.20 -7.80 12.44
CA THR A 193 1.72 -7.55 13.80
C THR A 193 1.50 -6.06 13.97
N ILE A 194 0.41 -5.69 14.64
CA ILE A 194 0.02 -4.29 14.85
C ILE A 194 -0.33 -4.08 16.31
N THR A 195 0.15 -2.98 16.87
CA THR A 195 -0.22 -2.51 18.22
C THR A 195 -0.60 -1.03 18.16
N GLN A 196 -1.27 -0.53 19.20
CA GLN A 196 -1.69 0.85 19.31
C GLN A 196 -1.07 1.49 20.54
N ALA A 197 -0.55 2.71 20.39
CA ALA A 197 -0.04 3.50 21.50
C ALA A 197 -1.20 4.01 22.37
N ILE A 198 -1.05 3.91 23.70
CA ILE A 198 -2.05 4.33 24.66
C ILE A 198 -1.77 5.78 25.07
N GLY A 199 -2.53 6.71 24.49
CA GLY A 199 -2.64 8.11 24.92
C GLY A 199 -1.58 9.08 24.34
N PRO A 200 -1.83 10.40 24.44
CA PRO A 200 -0.81 11.41 24.19
C PRO A 200 0.21 11.42 25.33
N ALA A 201 1.49 11.55 24.99
CA ALA A 201 2.61 11.66 25.93
C ALA A 201 2.35 12.75 27.03
N PRO A 202 2.99 12.68 28.22
CA PRO A 202 4.12 11.85 28.59
C PRO A 202 3.68 10.56 29.31
N PHE A 203 4.11 9.43 28.77
CA PHE A 203 3.66 8.13 29.19
C PHE A 203 4.06 7.79 30.63
N SER A 204 3.09 7.30 31.42
CA SER A 204 3.36 6.64 32.70
C SER A 204 2.46 5.40 32.80
N GLY A 205 2.92 4.25 32.31
CA GLY A 205 2.14 3.00 32.33
C GLY A 205 2.40 2.08 31.12
N GLU A 206 1.45 1.19 30.83
CA GLU A 206 1.45 0.41 29.58
C GLU A 206 1.40 1.36 28.38
N LEU A 207 2.49 1.40 27.61
CA LEU A 207 2.61 2.25 26.42
C LEU A 207 1.71 1.82 25.27
N PHE A 208 1.38 0.54 25.23
CA PHE A 208 0.80 -0.11 24.07
C PHE A 208 -0.34 -1.02 24.48
N THR A 209 -1.37 -1.10 23.65
CA THR A 209 -2.34 -2.19 23.72
C THR A 209 -1.62 -3.52 23.42
N PRO A 210 -2.20 -4.66 23.82
CA PRO A 210 -1.71 -5.96 23.35
C PRO A 210 -1.62 -5.96 21.82
N ALA A 211 -0.49 -6.42 21.28
CA ALA A 211 -0.30 -6.54 19.85
C ALA A 211 -1.21 -7.62 19.26
N VAL A 212 -1.67 -7.38 18.04
CA VAL A 212 -2.53 -8.26 17.25
C VAL A 212 -1.75 -8.75 16.05
N THR A 213 -1.61 -10.07 15.95
CA THR A 213 -0.93 -10.74 14.84
C THR A 213 -1.94 -11.19 13.80
N TYR A 214 -1.73 -10.77 12.56
CA TYR A 214 -2.53 -11.15 11.40
C TYR A 214 -1.91 -12.38 10.74
N PRO A 215 -2.70 -13.23 10.05
CA PRO A 215 -2.18 -14.39 9.33
C PRO A 215 -1.32 -14.03 8.11
N ASP A 216 -1.23 -12.74 7.79
CA ASP A 216 -0.43 -12.17 6.72
C ASP A 216 1.06 -12.26 6.99
N GLN A 217 1.79 -12.82 6.05
CA GLN A 217 3.23 -12.99 6.12
C GLN A 217 3.90 -11.92 5.26
N CYS A 218 4.87 -11.20 5.81
CA CYS A 218 5.57 -10.14 5.10
C CYS A 218 7.07 -10.44 4.93
N ILE A 219 7.67 -9.94 3.85
CA ILE A 219 9.11 -10.10 3.60
C ILE A 219 9.91 -9.06 4.39
N GLY A 220 9.32 -7.91 4.68
CA GLY A 220 9.93 -6.82 5.43
C GLY A 220 8.90 -5.96 6.13
N GLY A 221 9.34 -4.78 6.54
CA GLY A 221 8.53 -3.81 7.28
C GLY A 221 7.26 -3.42 6.53
N PRO A 222 6.09 -3.31 7.18
CA PRO A 222 4.89 -2.79 6.52
C PRO A 222 4.98 -1.26 6.32
N THR A 223 3.91 -0.68 5.79
CA THR A 223 3.61 0.76 5.80
C THR A 223 2.16 0.93 6.24
N LEU A 224 1.88 1.86 7.14
CA LEU A 224 0.52 2.20 7.56
C LEU A 224 0.07 3.43 6.80
N VAL A 225 -1.14 3.40 6.25
CA VAL A 225 -1.63 4.47 5.38
C VAL A 225 -3.15 4.58 5.43
N THR A 226 -3.64 5.82 5.46
CA THR A 226 -5.04 6.13 5.16
C THR A 226 -5.19 6.25 3.65
N THR A 227 -5.96 5.34 3.06
CA THR A 227 -6.30 5.35 1.63
C THR A 227 -7.71 5.88 1.40
N VAL A 228 -8.09 6.06 0.14
CA VAL A 228 -9.49 6.36 -0.23
C VAL A 228 -10.49 5.27 0.15
N ASN A 229 -10.01 4.03 0.32
CA ASN A 229 -10.83 2.88 0.68
C ASN A 229 -10.81 2.59 2.18
N GLY A 230 -10.10 3.40 2.98
CA GLY A 230 -9.93 3.22 4.41
C GLY A 230 -8.48 3.06 4.84
N TYR A 231 -8.30 2.76 6.12
CA TYR A 231 -7.00 2.59 6.74
C TYR A 231 -6.44 1.18 6.48
N ALA A 232 -5.18 1.09 6.08
CA ALA A 232 -4.57 -0.15 5.63
C ALA A 232 -3.12 -0.30 6.08
N ALA A 233 -2.72 -1.55 6.26
CA ALA A 233 -1.31 -1.95 6.27
C ALA A 233 -0.92 -2.42 4.87
N ALA A 234 0.03 -1.74 4.25
CA ALA A 234 0.63 -2.11 2.98
C ALA A 234 1.93 -2.87 3.21
N TYR A 235 2.15 -3.97 2.50
CA TYR A 235 3.31 -4.83 2.68
C TYR A 235 3.60 -5.63 1.41
N VAL A 236 4.76 -6.27 1.38
CA VAL A 236 5.09 -7.29 0.40
C VAL A 236 4.92 -8.65 1.04
N ASN A 237 4.08 -9.49 0.45
CA ASN A 237 3.87 -10.85 0.95
C ASN A 237 5.02 -11.79 0.58
N LYS A 238 5.05 -13.02 1.12
CA LYS A 238 6.12 -14.02 0.83
C LYS A 238 6.21 -14.45 -0.64
N SER A 239 5.23 -14.11 -1.47
CA SER A 239 5.24 -14.32 -2.92
C SER A 239 5.64 -13.05 -3.71
N ASN A 240 6.24 -12.08 -3.03
CA ASN A 240 6.68 -10.78 -3.56
C ASN A 240 5.56 -9.87 -4.07
N PHE A 241 4.28 -10.17 -3.85
CA PHE A 241 3.20 -9.28 -4.29
C PHE A 241 2.97 -8.14 -3.30
N ILE A 242 2.74 -6.94 -3.85
CA ILE A 242 2.21 -5.82 -3.08
C ILE A 242 0.82 -6.20 -2.58
N SER A 243 0.61 -6.07 -1.28
CA SER A 243 -0.62 -6.44 -0.59
C SER A 243 -1.03 -5.32 0.34
N LEU A 244 -2.34 -5.07 0.42
CA LEU A 244 -2.94 -4.15 1.39
C LEU A 244 -3.92 -4.94 2.25
N LEU A 245 -3.81 -4.75 3.56
CA LEU A 245 -4.74 -5.29 4.56
C LEU A 245 -5.52 -4.12 5.16
N TYR A 246 -6.77 -3.97 4.74
CA TYR A 246 -7.70 -2.94 5.21
C TYR A 246 -8.39 -3.35 6.50
N GLY A 247 -8.83 -2.36 7.28
CA GLY A 247 -9.58 -2.61 8.53
C GLY A 247 -8.70 -2.87 9.75
N VAL A 248 -7.38 -2.70 9.60
CA VAL A 248 -6.38 -2.96 10.65
C VAL A 248 -6.50 -2.01 11.84
N GLU A 249 -7.15 -0.86 11.67
CA GLU A 249 -7.48 0.08 12.74
C GLU A 249 -8.34 -0.57 13.83
N ASN A 250 -9.11 -1.61 13.49
CA ASN A 250 -9.99 -2.29 14.44
C ASN A 250 -9.26 -3.30 15.34
N LEU A 251 -7.97 -3.57 15.07
CA LEU A 251 -7.16 -4.56 15.80
C LEU A 251 -7.88 -5.92 15.95
N ASP A 252 -8.57 -6.35 14.89
CA ASP A 252 -9.36 -7.59 14.87
C ASP A 252 -9.12 -8.35 13.57
N PRO A 253 -8.37 -9.47 13.58
CA PRO A 253 -8.07 -10.26 12.39
C PRO A 253 -9.31 -10.83 11.69
N ALA A 254 -10.48 -10.85 12.35
CA ALA A 254 -11.72 -11.27 11.72
C ALA A 254 -12.41 -10.16 10.92
N LYS A 255 -11.96 -8.90 11.03
CA LYS A 255 -12.57 -7.72 10.40
C LYS A 255 -11.67 -7.04 9.38
N VAL A 256 -10.72 -7.77 8.82
CA VAL A 256 -9.82 -7.25 7.79
C VAL A 256 -10.22 -7.71 6.41
N ASN A 257 -9.92 -6.88 5.41
CA ASN A 257 -10.03 -7.24 4.01
C ASN A 257 -8.66 -7.15 3.34
N ARG A 258 -8.30 -8.19 2.58
CA ARG A 258 -7.01 -8.26 1.90
C ARG A 258 -7.18 -8.00 0.41
N VAL A 259 -6.34 -7.13 -0.13
CA VAL A 259 -6.20 -6.92 -1.57
C VAL A 259 -4.76 -7.22 -1.97
N ILE A 260 -4.58 -8.14 -2.91
CA ILE A 260 -3.26 -8.47 -3.47
C ILE A 260 -3.18 -7.91 -4.87
N TYR A 261 -2.14 -7.14 -5.18
CA TYR A 261 -1.91 -6.52 -6.48
C TYR A 261 -0.93 -7.35 -7.32
N SER A 262 -0.99 -7.18 -8.64
CA SER A 262 -0.11 -7.92 -9.58
C SER A 262 1.31 -7.39 -9.59
N ALA A 263 1.49 -6.15 -9.14
CA ALA A 263 2.79 -5.55 -8.95
C ALA A 263 3.59 -6.33 -7.89
N THR A 264 4.85 -6.59 -8.21
CA THR A 264 5.76 -7.33 -7.36
C THR A 264 6.86 -6.41 -6.84
N SER A 265 7.31 -6.61 -5.59
CA SER A 265 8.46 -5.92 -5.03
C SER A 265 9.27 -6.79 -4.08
N TRP A 266 10.56 -6.45 -3.90
CA TRP A 266 11.42 -7.04 -2.87
C TRP A 266 11.37 -6.27 -1.53
N HIS A 267 10.77 -5.08 -1.56
CA HIS A 267 10.72 -4.17 -0.43
C HIS A 267 9.31 -3.65 -0.23
N ALA A 268 8.99 -3.27 1.00
CA ALA A 268 7.73 -2.62 1.32
C ALA A 268 7.39 -1.49 0.33
N PRO A 269 6.15 -1.41 -0.16
CA PRO A 269 5.73 -0.29 -0.97
C PRO A 269 5.68 0.98 -0.12
N ALA A 270 6.02 2.12 -0.71
CA ALA A 270 5.73 3.42 -0.11
C ALA A 270 4.37 3.89 -0.64
N ILE A 271 3.43 4.22 0.25
CA ILE A 271 2.06 4.61 -0.13
C ILE A 271 1.69 5.94 0.53
N ALA A 272 1.08 6.84 -0.23
CA ALA A 272 0.51 8.08 0.26
C ALA A 272 -0.81 8.37 -0.44
N THR A 273 -1.70 9.09 0.23
CA THR A 273 -2.94 9.60 -0.38
C THR A 273 -2.85 11.11 -0.49
N LEU A 274 -3.16 11.61 -1.68
CA LEU A 274 -3.17 13.03 -1.98
C LEU A 274 -4.41 13.31 -2.84
N ASN A 275 -5.20 14.32 -2.46
CA ASN A 275 -6.40 14.75 -3.20
C ASN A 275 -7.38 13.61 -3.52
N GLY A 276 -7.57 12.68 -2.60
CA GLY A 276 -8.47 11.54 -2.79
C GLY A 276 -7.98 10.53 -3.84
N VAL A 277 -6.68 10.53 -4.15
CA VAL A 277 -6.02 9.49 -4.94
C VAL A 277 -4.93 8.86 -4.07
N THR A 278 -4.92 7.52 -4.00
CA THR A 278 -3.87 6.78 -3.28
C THR A 278 -2.79 6.37 -4.28
N TYR A 279 -1.57 6.83 -4.06
CA TYR A 279 -0.40 6.56 -4.88
C TYR A 279 0.49 5.53 -4.21
N VAL A 280 1.12 4.68 -5.02
CA VAL A 280 2.04 3.64 -4.57
C VAL A 280 3.33 3.72 -5.37
N ALA A 281 4.45 3.76 -4.65
CA ALA A 281 5.79 3.59 -5.19
C ALA A 281 6.33 2.23 -4.74
N TRP A 282 7.00 1.51 -5.63
CA TRP A 282 7.64 0.23 -5.29
C TRP A 282 8.89 -0.03 -6.14
N ILE A 283 9.79 -0.85 -5.63
CA ILE A 283 10.95 -1.34 -6.38
C ILE A 283 10.55 -2.66 -7.04
N GLY A 284 10.32 -2.66 -8.35
CA GLY A 284 9.80 -3.82 -9.09
C GLY A 284 10.72 -5.04 -8.97
N THR A 285 10.14 -6.25 -8.87
CA THR A 285 10.94 -7.48 -9.08
C THR A 285 11.06 -7.86 -10.55
N ASP A 286 10.16 -7.32 -11.38
CA ASP A 286 10.10 -7.61 -12.80
C ASP A 286 11.39 -7.10 -13.47
N ASP A 287 12.05 -7.98 -14.24
CA ASP A 287 13.18 -7.62 -15.07
C ASP A 287 12.65 -7.15 -16.43
N PRO A 288 12.61 -5.84 -16.72
CA PRO A 288 12.14 -5.33 -17.99
C PRO A 288 13.03 -5.76 -19.17
N THR A 289 14.24 -6.27 -18.88
CA THR A 289 15.22 -6.67 -19.89
C THR A 289 15.24 -8.17 -20.18
N GLY A 290 14.58 -9.00 -19.36
CA GLY A 290 14.56 -10.46 -19.51
C GLY A 290 15.92 -11.15 -19.35
N ASN A 291 16.91 -10.45 -18.81
CA ASN A 291 18.30 -10.89 -18.66
C ASN A 291 18.58 -11.61 -17.32
N GLY A 292 17.57 -11.77 -16.47
CA GLY A 292 17.66 -12.47 -15.19
C GLY A 292 18.31 -11.66 -14.06
N PHE A 293 18.53 -10.37 -14.26
CA PHE A 293 19.03 -9.48 -13.21
C PHE A 293 17.89 -8.56 -12.75
N PRO A 294 17.52 -8.57 -11.46
CA PRO A 294 16.51 -7.63 -10.96
C PRO A 294 17.04 -6.22 -11.15
N THR A 295 16.39 -5.44 -12.03
CA THR A 295 16.84 -4.07 -12.33
C THR A 295 16.47 -3.09 -11.23
N GLY A 296 15.67 -3.51 -10.24
CA GLY A 296 15.26 -2.65 -9.13
C GLY A 296 14.59 -1.37 -9.60
N GLN A 297 13.84 -1.44 -10.70
CA GLN A 297 13.22 -0.25 -11.27
C GLN A 297 12.23 0.34 -10.26
N LEU A 298 12.40 1.64 -9.99
CA LEU A 298 11.42 2.43 -9.27
C LEU A 298 10.17 2.54 -10.14
N ASN A 299 9.06 2.04 -9.62
CA ASN A 299 7.74 2.18 -10.20
C ASN A 299 6.90 3.10 -9.34
N PHE A 300 5.99 3.82 -9.99
CA PHE A 300 5.05 4.73 -9.35
C PHE A 300 3.71 4.66 -10.10
N ALA A 301 2.61 4.51 -9.37
CA ALA A 301 1.29 4.43 -9.96
C ALA A 301 0.20 4.92 -9.00
N ASP A 302 -0.94 5.28 -9.58
CA ASP A 302 -2.22 5.30 -8.86
C ASP A 302 -2.56 3.87 -8.45
N LEU A 303 -2.83 3.64 -7.16
CA LEU A 303 -3.18 2.32 -6.63
C LEU A 303 -4.43 1.75 -7.30
N GLY A 304 -5.39 2.61 -7.71
CA GLY A 304 -6.58 2.21 -8.46
C GLY A 304 -6.28 1.73 -9.89
N SER A 305 -5.10 2.05 -10.42
CA SER A 305 -4.61 1.54 -11.70
C SER A 305 -3.90 0.19 -11.59
N LEU A 306 -3.52 -0.23 -10.38
CA LEU A 306 -2.92 -1.54 -10.17
C LEU A 306 -3.97 -2.64 -10.25
N THR A 307 -3.65 -3.69 -10.99
CA THR A 307 -4.54 -4.84 -11.14
C THR A 307 -4.52 -5.71 -9.89
N ALA A 308 -5.65 -5.84 -9.20
CA ALA A 308 -5.79 -6.83 -8.13
C ALA A 308 -5.73 -8.27 -8.69
N VAL A 309 -4.89 -9.11 -8.10
CA VAL A 309 -4.74 -10.54 -8.40
C VAL A 309 -5.74 -11.36 -7.60
N ASN A 310 -6.00 -10.98 -6.35
CA ASN A 310 -7.05 -11.54 -5.53
C ASN A 310 -8.29 -10.66 -5.62
N CYS A 311 -8.95 -10.69 -6.78
CA CYS A 311 -10.35 -10.35 -6.82
C CYS A 311 -11.11 -11.41 -6.01
N PRO A 312 -12.16 -11.08 -5.23
CA PRO A 312 -13.03 -12.07 -4.57
C PRO A 312 -13.56 -13.14 -5.52
N VAL A 313 -13.58 -12.84 -6.82
CA VAL A 313 -13.84 -13.79 -7.90
C VAL A 313 -12.77 -14.90 -7.96
N GLY A 314 -11.49 -14.56 -7.78
CA GLY A 314 -10.39 -15.51 -7.65
C GLY A 314 -10.47 -16.36 -6.37
N ASP A 315 -10.85 -15.77 -5.25
CA ASP A 315 -11.07 -16.52 -4.00
C ASP A 315 -12.29 -17.45 -4.13
N THR A 316 -13.35 -16.98 -4.81
CA THR A 316 -14.51 -17.79 -5.20
C THR A 316 -14.08 -18.96 -6.08
N ALA A 317 -13.15 -18.75 -7.00
CA ALA A 317 -12.57 -19.82 -7.80
C ALA A 317 -11.80 -20.83 -6.94
N GLN A 318 -11.00 -20.37 -5.98
CA GLN A 318 -10.29 -21.25 -5.05
C GLN A 318 -11.24 -22.11 -4.20
N ILE A 319 -12.31 -21.50 -3.69
CA ILE A 319 -13.29 -22.20 -2.83
C ILE A 319 -14.13 -23.19 -3.64
N GLU A 320 -14.65 -22.79 -4.80
CA GLU A 320 -15.65 -23.60 -5.53
C GLU A 320 -15.02 -24.54 -6.59
N ALA A 321 -13.84 -24.23 -7.15
CA ALA A 321 -13.18 -25.11 -8.13
C ALA A 321 -12.39 -26.27 -7.52
N GLY A 322 -12.08 -26.18 -6.22
CA GLY A 322 -11.19 -27.11 -5.54
C GLY A 322 -9.85 -27.24 -6.28
N PRO A 323 -9.39 -28.46 -6.63
CA PRO A 323 -8.08 -28.68 -7.27
C PRO A 323 -7.85 -27.98 -8.61
N ARG A 324 -8.90 -27.50 -9.28
CA ARG A 324 -8.80 -26.83 -10.59
C ARG A 324 -8.76 -25.30 -10.49
N ALA A 325 -8.75 -24.75 -9.28
CA ALA A 325 -8.79 -23.32 -9.05
C ALA A 325 -7.69 -22.57 -9.80
N ASP A 326 -6.45 -23.03 -9.71
CA ASP A 326 -5.29 -22.36 -10.32
C ASP A 326 -5.38 -22.35 -11.85
N GLU A 327 -5.88 -23.43 -12.46
CA GLU A 327 -6.09 -23.55 -13.90
C GLU A 327 -7.12 -22.52 -14.38
N ILE A 328 -8.26 -22.42 -13.69
CA ILE A 328 -9.34 -21.50 -14.05
C ILE A 328 -8.94 -20.06 -13.77
N ALA A 329 -8.32 -19.78 -12.63
CA ALA A 329 -7.80 -18.45 -12.28
C ALA A 329 -6.76 -17.97 -13.31
N THR A 330 -5.92 -18.86 -13.83
CA THR A 330 -4.96 -18.54 -14.89
C THR A 330 -5.67 -18.20 -16.21
N ARG A 331 -6.70 -18.95 -16.59
CA ARG A 331 -7.49 -18.66 -17.80
C ARG A 331 -8.29 -17.36 -17.70
N MET A 332 -8.91 -17.10 -16.56
CA MET A 332 -9.61 -15.84 -16.29
C MET A 332 -8.66 -14.63 -16.29
N ARG A 333 -7.47 -14.75 -15.68
CA ARG A 333 -6.43 -13.72 -15.77
C ARG A 333 -6.05 -13.44 -17.22
N ARG A 334 -5.85 -14.48 -18.03
CA ARG A 334 -5.54 -14.32 -19.46
C ARG A 334 -6.66 -13.60 -20.23
N LEU A 335 -7.93 -13.92 -19.95
CA LEU A 335 -9.08 -13.22 -20.56
C LEU A 335 -9.11 -11.74 -20.17
N ARG A 336 -8.86 -11.44 -18.89
CA ARG A 336 -8.79 -10.06 -18.39
C ARG A 336 -7.65 -9.29 -19.05
N ASP A 337 -6.44 -9.83 -19.00
CA ASP A 337 -5.22 -9.11 -19.37
C ASP A 337 -5.08 -8.94 -20.89
N ILE A 338 -5.60 -9.86 -21.70
CA ILE A 338 -5.50 -9.79 -23.17
C ILE A 338 -6.77 -9.21 -23.80
N THR A 339 -7.94 -9.73 -23.42
CA THR A 339 -9.18 -9.43 -24.15
C THR A 339 -9.94 -8.28 -23.52
N MET A 340 -10.10 -8.27 -22.19
CA MET A 340 -10.84 -7.18 -21.53
C MET A 340 -10.08 -5.86 -21.54
N SER A 341 -8.74 -5.90 -21.43
CA SER A 341 -7.91 -4.70 -21.48
C SER A 341 -7.95 -3.97 -22.84
N ALA A 342 -8.20 -4.71 -23.93
CA ALA A 342 -8.25 -4.18 -25.29
C ALA A 342 -9.46 -3.26 -25.53
N GLU A 343 -10.60 -3.55 -24.90
CA GLU A 343 -11.87 -2.84 -25.12
C GLU A 343 -12.24 -1.95 -23.91
N PRO A 344 -12.74 -0.71 -24.11
CA PRO A 344 -13.17 0.18 -23.03
C PRO A 344 -14.13 -0.46 -22.03
N SER A 345 -15.14 -1.21 -22.50
CA SER A 345 -16.09 -1.89 -21.62
C SER A 345 -15.46 -3.01 -20.79
N GLY A 346 -14.41 -3.67 -21.31
CA GLY A 346 -13.67 -4.68 -20.56
C GLY A 346 -12.80 -4.06 -19.46
N ARG A 347 -12.18 -2.90 -19.74
CA ARG A 347 -11.50 -2.09 -18.72
C ARG A 347 -12.48 -1.61 -17.64
N LEU A 348 -13.68 -1.16 -18.02
CA LEU A 348 -14.72 -0.80 -17.08
C LEU A 348 -15.09 -1.98 -16.18
N LEU A 349 -15.41 -3.17 -16.74
CA LEU A 349 -15.70 -4.35 -15.93
C LEU A 349 -14.58 -4.68 -14.92
N THR A 350 -13.32 -4.58 -15.37
CA THR A 350 -12.16 -4.82 -14.51
C THR A 350 -12.08 -3.80 -13.37
N ALA A 351 -12.29 -2.52 -13.69
CA ALA A 351 -12.31 -1.44 -12.71
C ALA A 351 -13.45 -1.60 -11.70
N LEU A 352 -14.66 -1.94 -12.15
CA LEU A 352 -15.82 -2.18 -11.27
C LEU A 352 -15.56 -3.34 -10.30
N LEU A 353 -15.00 -4.46 -10.80
CA LEU A 353 -14.65 -5.61 -9.95
C LEU A 353 -13.55 -5.28 -8.95
N ALA A 354 -12.59 -4.43 -9.33
CA ALA A 354 -11.52 -3.98 -8.43
C ALA A 354 -12.07 -3.02 -7.36
N GLN A 355 -12.84 -2.02 -7.78
CA GLN A 355 -13.45 -1.01 -6.92
C GLN A 355 -14.33 -1.62 -5.83
N HIS A 356 -15.12 -2.63 -6.20
CA HIS A 356 -16.05 -3.29 -5.27
C HIS A 356 -15.53 -4.62 -4.72
N SER A 357 -14.24 -4.89 -4.84
CA SER A 357 -13.65 -6.15 -4.37
C SER A 357 -13.93 -6.39 -2.87
N THR A 358 -13.79 -5.38 -2.01
CA THR A 358 -14.11 -5.52 -0.59
C THR A 358 -15.56 -5.95 -0.35
N GLU A 359 -16.51 -5.24 -0.95
CA GLU A 359 -17.94 -5.51 -0.78
C GLU A 359 -18.34 -6.88 -1.33
N LEU A 360 -17.83 -7.24 -2.51
CA LEU A 360 -18.02 -8.56 -3.11
C LEU A 360 -17.45 -9.68 -2.24
N GLY A 361 -16.29 -9.48 -1.61
CA GLY A 361 -15.69 -10.42 -0.67
C GLY A 361 -16.58 -10.68 0.54
N ILE A 362 -17.13 -9.62 1.15
CA ILE A 362 -18.08 -9.71 2.26
C ILE A 362 -19.33 -10.49 1.84
N LEU A 363 -19.92 -10.15 0.68
CA LEU A 363 -21.12 -10.82 0.17
C LEU A 363 -20.87 -12.31 -0.11
N PHE A 364 -19.74 -12.67 -0.73
CA PHE A 364 -19.40 -14.07 -1.02
C PHE A 364 -19.03 -14.87 0.21
N GLY A 365 -18.49 -14.22 1.25
CA GLY A 365 -18.28 -14.83 2.57
C GLY A 365 -19.59 -15.13 3.28
N ALA A 366 -20.55 -14.20 3.25
CA ALA A 366 -21.82 -14.31 3.95
C ALA A 366 -22.86 -15.18 3.22
N HIS A 367 -22.81 -15.27 1.89
CA HIS A 367 -23.85 -15.90 1.07
C HIS A 367 -23.27 -16.97 0.13
N SER A 368 -23.21 -18.23 0.60
CA SER A 368 -22.66 -19.35 -0.17
C SER A 368 -23.43 -19.66 -1.46
N ASP A 369 -24.75 -19.50 -1.47
CA ASP A 369 -25.57 -19.69 -2.68
C ASP A 369 -25.31 -18.61 -3.74
N LEU A 370 -25.09 -17.36 -3.31
CA LEU A 370 -24.69 -16.28 -4.19
C LEU A 370 -23.33 -16.58 -4.81
N ARG A 371 -22.36 -16.93 -3.96
CA ARG A 371 -21.00 -17.30 -4.38
C ARG A 371 -21.02 -18.41 -5.42
N ARG A 372 -21.80 -19.48 -5.20
CA ARG A 372 -21.96 -20.58 -6.16
C ARG A 372 -22.60 -20.12 -7.48
N SER A 373 -23.64 -19.28 -7.42
CA SER A 373 -24.28 -18.77 -8.63
C SER A 373 -23.35 -17.88 -9.47
N VAL A 374 -22.55 -17.02 -8.81
CA VAL A 374 -21.52 -16.22 -9.49
C VAL A 374 -20.46 -17.12 -10.11
N TRP A 375 -20.01 -18.13 -9.38
CA TRP A 375 -19.04 -19.10 -9.89
C TRP A 375 -19.54 -19.85 -11.14
N ASP A 376 -20.76 -20.37 -11.09
CA ASP A 376 -21.37 -21.09 -12.22
C ASP A 376 -21.49 -20.19 -13.46
N ALA A 377 -21.86 -18.92 -13.26
CA ALA A 377 -21.91 -17.93 -14.34
C ALA A 377 -20.53 -17.68 -14.94
N LEU A 378 -19.52 -17.46 -14.09
CA LEU A 378 -18.15 -17.22 -14.52
C LEU A 378 -17.53 -18.41 -15.27
N GLN A 379 -17.79 -19.64 -14.84
CA GLN A 379 -17.31 -20.83 -15.55
C GLN A 379 -17.90 -20.94 -16.96
N ARG A 380 -19.21 -20.73 -17.10
CA ARG A 380 -19.86 -20.72 -18.43
C ARG A 380 -19.27 -19.64 -19.30
N PHE A 381 -19.10 -18.45 -18.73
CA PHE A 381 -18.56 -17.29 -19.42
C PHE A 381 -17.12 -17.53 -19.91
N GLU A 382 -16.25 -18.05 -19.04
CA GLU A 382 -14.87 -18.39 -19.37
C GLU A 382 -14.80 -19.46 -20.47
N SER A 383 -15.62 -20.51 -20.38
CA SER A 383 -15.66 -21.58 -21.37
C SER A 383 -16.13 -21.08 -22.74
N THR A 384 -17.15 -20.23 -22.78
CA THR A 384 -17.62 -19.62 -24.04
C THR A 384 -16.58 -18.66 -24.63
N ALA A 385 -15.99 -17.81 -23.80
CA ALA A 385 -14.99 -16.83 -24.25
C ALA A 385 -13.73 -17.51 -24.82
N THR A 386 -13.21 -18.54 -24.15
CA THR A 386 -12.00 -19.28 -24.59
C THR A 386 -12.23 -20.17 -25.80
N SER A 387 -13.46 -20.64 -26.04
CA SER A 387 -13.82 -21.40 -27.24
C SER A 387 -14.11 -20.53 -28.46
N HIS A 388 -14.04 -19.20 -28.31
CA HIS A 388 -14.38 -18.21 -29.34
C HIS A 388 -15.79 -18.41 -29.94
N GLN A 389 -16.71 -19.00 -29.17
CA GLN A 389 -18.09 -19.19 -29.59
C GLN A 389 -18.94 -17.96 -29.25
N PRO A 390 -20.04 -17.72 -29.98
CA PRO A 390 -21.04 -16.75 -29.57
C PRO A 390 -21.65 -17.09 -28.21
N PHE A 391 -21.93 -16.07 -27.38
CA PHE A 391 -22.64 -16.28 -26.13
C PHE A 391 -24.11 -16.63 -26.38
N THR A 392 -24.53 -17.76 -25.80
CA THR A 392 -25.90 -18.26 -25.86
C THR A 392 -26.78 -17.55 -24.84
N ASP A 393 -28.09 -17.53 -25.09
CA ASP A 393 -29.08 -16.97 -24.14
C ASP A 393 -28.99 -17.63 -22.76
N ASP A 394 -28.64 -18.91 -22.68
CA ASP A 394 -28.44 -19.63 -21.42
C ASP A 394 -27.23 -19.11 -20.62
N THR A 395 -26.12 -18.78 -21.29
CA THR A 395 -24.93 -18.20 -20.61
C THR A 395 -25.25 -16.79 -20.14
N ILE A 396 -25.94 -16.00 -20.96
CA ILE A 396 -26.37 -14.64 -20.62
C ILE A 396 -27.35 -14.65 -19.44
N ALA A 397 -28.35 -15.53 -19.47
CA ALA A 397 -29.34 -15.66 -18.38
C ALA A 397 -28.69 -16.10 -17.07
N ALA A 398 -27.69 -16.99 -17.10
CA ALA A 398 -26.95 -17.38 -15.90
C ALA A 398 -26.19 -16.19 -15.29
N ALA A 399 -25.51 -15.39 -16.12
CA ALA A 399 -24.80 -14.20 -15.67
C ALA A 399 -25.76 -13.12 -15.13
N GLN A 400 -26.87 -12.86 -15.83
CA GLN A 400 -27.89 -11.91 -15.37
C GLN A 400 -28.52 -12.34 -14.05
N LYS A 401 -28.78 -13.64 -13.86
CA LYS A 401 -29.28 -14.17 -12.59
C LYS A 401 -28.30 -13.92 -11.44
N ALA A 402 -27.01 -14.14 -11.66
CA ALA A 402 -25.97 -13.89 -10.65
C ALA A 402 -25.88 -12.40 -10.30
N LEU A 403 -25.92 -11.51 -11.31
CA LEU A 403 -25.94 -10.06 -11.11
C LEU A 403 -27.19 -9.60 -10.36
N GLN A 404 -28.36 -10.16 -10.66
CA GLN A 404 -29.60 -9.85 -9.96
C GLN A 404 -29.56 -10.26 -8.48
N GLN A 405 -28.97 -11.43 -8.17
CA GLN A 405 -28.78 -11.84 -6.79
C GLN A 405 -27.80 -10.92 -6.04
N LEU A 406 -26.71 -10.50 -6.70
CA LEU A 406 -25.80 -9.48 -6.16
C LEU A 406 -26.55 -8.17 -5.88
N ASP A 407 -27.35 -7.69 -6.83
CA ASP A 407 -28.10 -6.42 -6.72
C ASP A 407 -29.02 -6.38 -5.50
N THR A 408 -29.68 -7.51 -5.17
CA THR A 408 -30.55 -7.61 -4.00
C THR A 408 -29.83 -7.48 -2.65
N LEU A 409 -28.52 -7.74 -2.62
CA LEU A 409 -27.70 -7.74 -1.41
C LEU A 409 -26.74 -6.55 -1.36
N ALA A 410 -26.43 -5.96 -2.51
CA ALA A 410 -25.48 -4.87 -2.67
C ALA A 410 -25.96 -3.56 -2.02
N GLY A 411 -25.00 -2.77 -1.54
CA GLY A 411 -25.17 -1.37 -1.19
C GLY A 411 -25.37 -0.49 -2.42
N PRO A 412 -25.75 0.80 -2.24
CA PRO A 412 -26.10 1.69 -3.34
C PRO A 412 -25.01 1.85 -4.41
N LEU A 413 -23.74 1.94 -3.99
CA LEU A 413 -22.60 2.13 -4.90
C LEU A 413 -22.37 0.89 -5.79
N LEU A 414 -22.37 -0.31 -5.20
CA LEU A 414 -22.23 -1.54 -5.95
C LEU A 414 -23.42 -1.76 -6.91
N ARG A 415 -24.67 -1.43 -6.52
CA ARG A 415 -25.83 -1.57 -7.43
C ARG A 415 -25.69 -0.78 -8.73
N GLU A 416 -25.19 0.45 -8.65
CA GLU A 416 -24.96 1.25 -9.86
C GLU A 416 -23.95 0.56 -10.80
N SER A 417 -22.85 0.07 -10.24
CA SER A 417 -21.85 -0.71 -10.98
C SER A 417 -22.40 -2.03 -11.53
N LEU A 418 -23.26 -2.72 -10.79
CA LEU A 418 -23.91 -3.94 -11.26
C LEU A 418 -24.85 -3.69 -12.44
N ARG A 419 -25.50 -2.53 -12.51
CA ARG A 419 -26.29 -2.12 -13.67
C ARG A 419 -25.42 -2.02 -14.93
N HIS A 420 -24.28 -1.32 -14.82
CA HIS A 420 -23.31 -1.23 -15.92
C HIS A 420 -22.78 -2.62 -16.33
N ALA A 421 -22.45 -3.48 -15.37
CA ALA A 421 -22.04 -4.84 -15.65
C ALA A 421 -23.15 -5.64 -16.37
N GLY A 422 -24.42 -5.45 -15.97
CA GLY A 422 -25.58 -6.09 -16.60
C GLY A 422 -25.79 -5.68 -18.06
N ASP A 423 -25.63 -4.40 -18.36
CA ASP A 423 -25.71 -3.87 -19.73
C ASP A 423 -24.58 -4.42 -20.61
N ILE A 424 -23.35 -4.52 -20.06
CA ILE A 424 -22.22 -5.15 -20.77
C ILE A 424 -22.49 -6.64 -20.99
N VAL A 425 -23.00 -7.37 -19.99
CA VAL A 425 -23.37 -8.78 -20.17
C VAL A 425 -24.43 -8.93 -21.24
N ALA A 426 -25.45 -8.07 -21.27
CA ALA A 426 -26.51 -8.12 -22.28
C ALA A 426 -25.98 -7.89 -23.70
N SER A 427 -24.95 -7.06 -23.89
CA SER A 427 -24.36 -6.80 -25.21
C SER A 427 -23.67 -8.01 -25.84
N LEU A 428 -23.34 -9.02 -25.04
CA LEU A 428 -22.65 -10.23 -25.49
C LEU A 428 -23.58 -11.22 -26.18
N SER A 429 -24.91 -11.11 -25.99
CA SER A 429 -25.88 -12.05 -26.56
C SER A 429 -25.69 -12.22 -28.07
N ASN A 430 -25.54 -13.47 -28.51
CA ASN A 430 -25.31 -13.87 -29.89
C ASN A 430 -24.06 -13.28 -30.54
N ARG A 431 -23.05 -12.93 -29.74
CA ARG A 431 -21.76 -12.38 -30.21
C ARG A 431 -20.60 -13.12 -29.56
N THR A 432 -19.44 -13.13 -30.20
CA THR A 432 -18.21 -13.56 -29.53
C THR A 432 -17.83 -12.57 -28.42
N PHE A 433 -16.92 -12.97 -27.53
CA PHE A 433 -16.52 -12.10 -26.41
C PHE A 433 -15.98 -10.74 -26.86
N VAL A 434 -15.11 -10.73 -27.87
CA VAL A 434 -14.51 -9.50 -28.43
C VAL A 434 -15.58 -8.61 -29.08
N GLU A 435 -16.43 -9.19 -29.93
CA GLU A 435 -17.49 -8.45 -30.62
C GLU A 435 -18.52 -7.85 -29.65
N GLY A 436 -18.83 -8.58 -28.58
CA GLY A 436 -19.75 -8.14 -27.54
C GLY A 436 -19.18 -7.00 -26.69
N LEU A 437 -17.89 -7.06 -26.32
CA LEU A 437 -17.22 -5.95 -25.62
C LEU A 437 -17.08 -4.70 -26.52
N ALA A 438 -16.68 -4.86 -27.78
CA ALA A 438 -16.63 -3.74 -28.73
C ALA A 438 -18.03 -3.12 -28.94
N ALA A 439 -19.09 -3.94 -28.88
CA ALA A 439 -20.45 -3.46 -28.92
C ALA A 439 -20.89 -2.72 -27.66
N ALA A 440 -20.54 -3.23 -26.47
CA ALA A 440 -20.80 -2.52 -25.22
C ALA A 440 -20.10 -1.17 -25.20
N SER A 441 -18.83 -1.11 -25.63
CA SER A 441 -18.05 0.13 -25.62
C SER A 441 -18.74 1.25 -26.41
N ARG A 442 -19.39 0.93 -27.54
CA ARG A 442 -20.19 1.89 -28.32
C ARG A 442 -21.46 2.38 -27.61
N SER A 443 -22.00 1.58 -26.69
CA SER A 443 -23.17 1.96 -25.87
C SER A 443 -22.79 2.82 -24.67
N PHE A 444 -21.50 2.90 -24.33
CA PHE A 444 -20.97 3.72 -23.24
C PHE A 444 -19.98 4.76 -23.79
N PRO A 445 -20.45 5.76 -24.56
CA PRO A 445 -19.58 6.78 -25.14
C PRO A 445 -18.80 7.58 -24.09
N GLU A 446 -19.29 7.62 -22.85
CA GLU A 446 -18.61 8.22 -21.70
C GLU A 446 -17.27 7.51 -21.36
N LEU A 447 -17.07 6.27 -21.80
CA LEU A 447 -15.82 5.50 -21.63
C LEU A 447 -14.78 5.78 -22.72
N GLU A 448 -15.15 6.44 -23.82
CA GLU A 448 -14.24 6.81 -24.91
C GLU A 448 -13.56 8.16 -24.68
N ALA A 449 -13.86 8.86 -23.59
CA ALA A 449 -13.21 10.13 -23.28
C ALA A 449 -11.68 9.89 -23.26
N PRO A 450 -10.92 10.51 -24.19
CA PRO A 450 -9.49 10.30 -24.23
C PRO A 450 -8.90 10.74 -22.89
N ALA A 451 -8.00 9.93 -22.34
CA ALA A 451 -7.10 10.39 -21.29
C ALA A 451 -6.56 11.74 -21.76
N HIS A 452 -6.92 12.81 -21.05
CA HIS A 452 -6.74 14.20 -21.46
C HIS A 452 -5.47 14.40 -22.28
N THR A 453 -5.61 14.68 -23.58
CA THR A 453 -4.59 15.38 -24.36
C THR A 453 -4.60 16.84 -23.92
N GLY A 454 -3.94 17.12 -22.80
CA GLY A 454 -3.53 18.46 -22.36
C GLY A 454 -2.28 18.27 -21.49
N ALA A 455 -1.12 18.88 -21.75
CA ALA A 455 -0.87 20.15 -22.43
C ALA A 455 0.30 20.06 -23.44
N GLN A 456 0.05 20.52 -24.66
CA GLN A 456 1.00 21.36 -25.37
C GLN A 456 0.37 22.75 -25.40
N GLU A 457 0.80 23.62 -24.49
CA GLU A 457 0.96 25.07 -24.71
C GLU A 457 2.02 25.60 -23.75
#